data_AF-A0A968M3I7-F1
#
_entry.id   AF-A0A968M3I7-F1
#
_cell.length_a   1.000
_cell.length_b   1.000
_cell.length_c   1.000
_cell.angle_alpha   90.00
_cell.angle_beta   90.00
_cell.angle_gamma   90.00
#
_symmetry.space_group_name_H-M   'P 1'
#
loop_
_entity.id
_entity.type
_entity.pdbx_description
1 polymer ?
#
loop_
_entity_poly.entity_id
_entity_poly.type
_entity_poly.pdbx_seq_one_letter_code
_entity_poly.pdbx_strand_id
1 'polypeptide(L)'
;MGTGRRNLSGAHRTELNGTQTNHPKAGVLTLTGTVISEQIYRTANPWQMVSQQVLAEQTRLTAGEQPPEVDWRAPQVIGVGRDFALEAIVKEPLNTDLLLGAALDEPITSQSFNRDRPVDLQPLRAGGVYRIGRAPFRVGDRWVSAVIIRETGMVVMGQRVRVTDRGAGDQYQSLPDLGPVRSRVVPPRPAQPNS
;
A
#
# COMPACT_ATOMS: atom_id res chain seq x y z
N MET A 1 27.33 43.45 11.26
CA MET A 1 26.07 43.05 10.59
C MET A 1 26.13 41.55 10.35
N GLY A 2 25.39 40.76 11.13
CA GLY A 2 25.40 39.30 11.01
C GLY A 2 24.61 38.86 9.79
N THR A 3 25.28 38.32 8.76
CA THR A 3 24.66 37.63 7.64
C THR A 3 24.03 36.33 8.15
N GLY A 4 22.77 36.40 8.59
CA GLY A 4 22.00 35.24 8.98
C GLY A 4 21.81 34.31 7.78
N ARG A 5 22.46 33.14 7.81
CA ARG A 5 22.24 32.07 6.84
C ARG A 5 20.77 31.62 6.95
N ARG A 6 19.99 31.79 5.88
CA ARG A 6 18.58 31.38 5.85
C ARG A 6 18.49 29.96 5.28
N ASN A 7 17.64 29.15 5.89
CA ASN A 7 17.21 27.88 5.30
C ASN A 7 15.87 28.12 4.60
N LEU A 8 15.68 27.47 3.45
CA LEU A 8 14.44 27.47 2.68
C LEU A 8 13.98 26.01 2.61
N SER A 9 12.71 25.74 2.96
CA SER A 9 12.11 24.42 2.79
C SER A 9 11.13 24.44 1.62
N GLY A 10 11.08 23.36 0.85
CA GLY A 10 10.14 23.18 -0.25
C GLY A 10 9.66 21.75 -0.36
N ALA A 11 8.37 21.57 -0.68
CA ALA A 11 7.80 20.28 -1.04
C ALA A 11 8.06 20.00 -2.52
N HIS A 12 8.49 18.79 -2.83
CA HIS A 12 8.76 18.33 -4.19
C HIS A 12 7.99 17.04 -4.47
N ARG A 13 7.35 16.98 -5.64
CA ARG A 13 6.68 15.79 -6.16
C ARG A 13 7.45 15.29 -7.38
N THR A 14 7.82 14.02 -7.33
CA THR A 14 8.47 13.32 -8.44
C THR A 14 7.55 12.23 -8.94
N GLU A 15 7.42 12.13 -10.26
CA GLU A 15 6.71 11.05 -10.94
C GLU A 15 7.72 10.10 -11.57
N LEU A 16 7.55 8.81 -11.31
CA LEU A 16 8.38 7.73 -11.84
C LEU A 16 7.57 7.03 -12.90
N ASN A 17 8.10 6.95 -14.12
CA ASN A 17 7.51 6.18 -15.21
C ASN A 17 8.63 5.35 -15.84
N GLY A 18 8.43 4.04 -15.94
CA GLY A 18 9.41 3.12 -16.50
C GLY A 18 8.71 1.99 -17.24
N THR A 19 9.32 1.56 -18.33
CA THR A 19 8.90 0.36 -19.05
C THR A 19 10.11 -0.52 -19.27
N GLN A 20 9.94 -1.82 -19.07
CA GLN A 20 10.93 -2.82 -19.41
C GLN A 20 10.31 -3.78 -20.41
N THR A 21 10.89 -3.80 -21.61
CA THR A 21 10.58 -4.76 -22.65
C THR A 21 11.52 -5.95 -22.52
N ASN A 22 11.02 -7.16 -22.76
CA ASN A 22 11.77 -8.44 -22.71
C ASN A 22 12.11 -8.95 -21.30
N HIS A 23 11.24 -8.75 -20.30
CA HIS A 23 11.40 -9.46 -19.04
C HIS A 23 11.13 -10.97 -19.25
N PRO A 24 12.08 -11.87 -18.93
CA PRO A 24 12.08 -13.27 -19.35
C PRO A 24 10.87 -14.08 -18.87
N LYS A 25 10.16 -13.62 -17.84
CA LYS A 25 8.97 -14.28 -17.28
C LYS A 25 7.68 -13.46 -17.40
N ALA A 26 7.79 -12.16 -17.67
CA ALA A 26 6.65 -11.23 -17.53
C ALA A 26 6.35 -10.44 -18.81
N GLY A 27 7.13 -10.62 -19.87
CA GLY A 27 6.95 -9.87 -21.12
C GLY A 27 7.28 -8.40 -20.92
N VAL A 28 6.26 -7.54 -21.02
CA VAL A 28 6.37 -6.10 -20.78
C VAL A 28 6.01 -5.78 -19.34
N LEU A 29 6.92 -5.11 -18.64
CA LEU A 29 6.70 -4.55 -17.31
C LEU A 29 6.54 -3.04 -17.41
N THR A 30 5.54 -2.50 -16.73
CA THR A 30 5.31 -1.05 -16.62
C THR A 30 5.33 -0.65 -15.15
N LEU A 31 6.17 0.31 -14.80
CA LEU A 31 6.28 0.91 -13.47
C LEU A 31 5.76 2.34 -13.53
N THR A 32 4.82 2.66 -12.65
CA THR A 32 4.48 4.04 -12.31
C THR A 32 4.70 4.27 -10.82
N GLY A 33 5.04 5.50 -10.44
CA GLY A 33 5.23 5.83 -9.03
C GLY A 33 5.16 7.33 -8.77
N THR A 34 4.89 7.68 -7.53
CA THR A 34 4.92 9.05 -7.04
C THR A 34 5.72 9.11 -5.76
N VAL A 35 6.65 10.05 -5.69
CA VAL A 35 7.43 10.37 -4.48
C VAL A 35 7.14 11.80 -4.09
N ILE A 36 6.76 12.02 -2.84
CA ILE A 36 6.61 13.35 -2.23
C ILE A 36 7.73 13.50 -1.21
N SER A 37 8.51 14.57 -1.31
CA SER A 37 9.63 14.84 -0.41
C SER A 37 9.66 16.29 0.05
N GLU A 38 10.22 16.54 1.22
CA GLU A 38 10.59 17.86 1.70
C GLU A 38 12.09 18.04 1.54
N GLN A 39 12.50 19.15 0.94
CA GLN A 39 13.90 19.49 0.71
C GLN A 39 14.25 20.79 1.43
N ILE A 40 15.37 20.77 2.14
CA ILE A 40 15.91 21.96 2.80
C ILE A 40 17.12 22.44 2.01
N TYR A 41 17.04 23.69 1.59
CA TYR A 41 18.09 24.42 0.91
C TYR A 41 18.73 25.42 1.85
N ARG A 42 20.05 25.51 1.80
CA ARG A 42 20.83 26.52 2.52
C ARG A 42 21.39 27.53 1.53
N THR A 43 21.29 28.80 1.90
CA THR A 43 21.91 29.88 1.12
C THR A 43 23.42 29.69 1.10
N ALA A 44 23.93 29.36 -0.07
CA ALA A 44 25.34 29.30 -0.45
C ALA A 44 25.43 29.83 -1.90
N ASN A 45 26.64 30.11 -2.40
CA ASN A 45 26.85 30.46 -3.81
C ASN A 45 27.58 29.27 -4.49
N PRO A 46 26.88 28.36 -5.20
CA PRO A 46 25.43 28.30 -5.45
C PRO A 46 24.63 27.70 -4.28
N TRP A 47 23.29 27.83 -4.32
CA TRP A 47 22.39 27.23 -3.33
C TRP A 47 22.66 25.72 -3.20
N GLN A 48 22.68 25.23 -1.97
CA GLN A 48 22.97 23.84 -1.68
C GLN A 48 21.79 23.16 -1.00
N MET A 49 21.32 22.05 -1.56
CA MET A 49 20.39 21.15 -0.87
C MET A 49 21.15 20.45 0.27
N VAL A 50 20.71 20.65 1.51
CA VAL A 50 21.38 20.14 2.71
C VAL A 50 20.64 18.99 3.37
N SER A 51 19.36 18.81 3.05
CA SER A 51 18.56 17.67 3.53
C SER A 51 17.43 17.39 2.56
N GLN A 52 17.06 16.12 2.44
CA GLN A 52 15.84 15.67 1.80
C GLN A 52 15.19 14.59 2.65
N GLN A 53 13.90 14.70 2.88
CA GLN A 53 13.10 13.69 3.56
C GLN A 53 11.95 13.24 2.65
N VAL A 54 11.81 11.94 2.44
CA VAL A 54 10.65 11.37 1.73
C VAL A 54 9.46 11.34 2.68
N LEU A 55 8.37 12.02 2.32
CA LEU A 55 7.15 12.12 3.11
C LEU A 55 6.12 11.06 2.71
N ALA A 56 6.04 10.74 1.41
CA ALA A 56 5.18 9.70 0.88
C ALA A 56 5.81 9.12 -0.38
N GLU A 57 5.60 7.84 -0.59
CA GLU A 57 6.08 7.13 -1.77
C GLU A 57 5.10 6.00 -2.08
N GLN A 58 4.69 5.91 -3.34
CA GLN A 58 3.79 4.87 -3.83
C GLN A 58 4.24 4.43 -5.22
N THR A 59 4.19 3.13 -5.47
CA THR A 59 4.56 2.52 -6.75
C THR A 59 3.50 1.52 -7.19
N ARG A 60 3.31 1.41 -8.50
CA ARG A 60 2.51 0.40 -9.16
C ARG A 60 3.34 -0.21 -10.28
N LEU A 61 3.58 -1.51 -10.19
CA LEU A 61 4.20 -2.30 -11.24
C LEU A 61 3.13 -3.20 -11.85
N THR A 62 3.02 -3.26 -13.17
CA THR A 62 2.07 -4.11 -13.89
C THR A 62 2.74 -4.91 -14.98
N ALA A 63 2.20 -6.09 -15.26
CA ALA A 63 2.58 -6.91 -16.41
C ALA A 63 1.36 -7.63 -16.99
N GLY A 64 1.46 -8.07 -18.25
CA GLY A 64 0.38 -8.76 -18.96
C GLY A 64 -0.52 -7.82 -19.77
N GLU A 65 -1.44 -8.41 -20.52
CA GLU A 65 -2.32 -7.68 -21.45
C GLU A 65 -3.44 -6.93 -20.72
N GLN A 66 -3.96 -7.53 -19.65
CA GLN A 66 -5.04 -6.96 -18.86
C GLN A 66 -4.75 -7.19 -17.36
N PRO A 67 -3.77 -6.48 -16.77
CA PRO A 67 -3.47 -6.59 -15.36
C PRO A 67 -4.69 -6.21 -14.51
N PRO A 68 -4.88 -6.82 -13.32
CA PRO A 68 -6.01 -6.50 -12.46
C PRO A 68 -5.98 -5.05 -11.96
N GLU A 69 -7.16 -4.43 -11.88
CA GLU A 69 -7.31 -3.14 -11.24
C GLU A 69 -7.51 -3.29 -9.74
N VAL A 70 -6.70 -2.58 -8.97
CA VAL A 70 -6.69 -2.69 -7.50
C VAL A 70 -7.04 -1.36 -6.87
N ASP A 71 -8.03 -1.38 -5.99
CA ASP A 71 -8.22 -0.36 -4.96
C ASP A 71 -7.25 -0.64 -3.80
N TRP A 72 -6.35 0.30 -3.55
CA TRP A 72 -5.27 0.15 -2.58
C TRP A 72 -5.52 1.04 -1.37
N ARG A 73 -5.56 0.44 -0.19
CA ARG A 73 -5.79 1.14 1.07
C ARG A 73 -4.72 0.73 2.08
N ALA A 74 -3.87 1.69 2.40
CA ALA A 74 -2.83 1.55 3.40
C ALA A 74 -2.55 2.91 4.03
N PRO A 75 -2.29 2.99 5.35
CA PRO A 75 -1.97 4.25 6.00
C PRO A 75 -0.64 4.81 5.48
N GLN A 76 -0.53 6.14 5.39
CA GLN A 76 0.76 6.79 5.10
C GLN A 76 1.62 6.97 6.35
N VAL A 77 0.97 7.11 7.52
CA VAL A 77 1.61 7.32 8.82
C VAL A 77 0.92 6.47 9.87
N ILE A 78 1.70 5.81 10.72
CA ILE A 78 1.21 5.04 11.85
C ILE A 78 2.02 5.29 13.11
N GLY A 79 1.40 5.14 14.28
CA GLY A 79 2.05 5.16 15.58
C GLY A 79 2.85 3.90 15.86
N VAL A 80 3.95 4.03 16.63
CA VAL A 80 4.70 2.89 17.15
C VAL A 80 3.79 1.88 17.87
N GLY A 81 3.99 0.58 17.61
CA GLY A 81 3.24 -0.49 18.26
C GLY A 81 1.76 -0.61 17.88
N ARG A 82 1.24 0.22 16.96
CA ARG A 82 -0.17 0.17 16.53
C ARG A 82 -0.41 -0.84 15.42
N ASP A 83 -1.63 -1.36 15.38
CA ASP A 83 -2.10 -2.21 14.30
C ASP A 83 -2.63 -1.37 13.13
N PHE A 84 -2.42 -1.85 11.91
CA PHE A 84 -2.97 -1.25 10.68
C PHE A 84 -3.53 -2.31 9.76
N ALA A 85 -4.49 -1.90 8.93
CA ALA A 85 -4.96 -2.67 7.80
C ALA A 85 -4.19 -2.30 6.53
N LEU A 86 -3.91 -3.32 5.73
CA LEU A 86 -3.46 -3.26 4.36
C LEU A 86 -4.51 -3.97 3.51
N GLU A 87 -5.11 -3.26 2.57
CA GLU A 87 -6.13 -3.80 1.67
C GLU A 87 -5.72 -3.55 0.22
N ALA A 88 -5.74 -4.62 -0.57
CA ALA A 88 -5.58 -4.57 -2.01
C ALA A 88 -6.78 -5.30 -2.62
N ILE A 89 -7.78 -4.54 -3.05
CA ILE A 89 -9.08 -5.06 -3.47
C ILE A 89 -9.16 -4.99 -5.00
N VAL A 90 -9.34 -6.13 -5.65
CA VAL A 90 -9.58 -6.18 -7.09
C VAL A 90 -10.96 -5.61 -7.38
N LYS A 91 -11.02 -4.65 -8.31
CA LYS A 91 -12.27 -3.94 -8.64
C LYS A 91 -13.17 -4.76 -9.55
N GLU A 92 -12.57 -5.58 -10.41
CA GLU A 92 -13.32 -6.42 -11.33
C GLU A 92 -13.92 -7.64 -10.62
N PRO A 93 -15.11 -8.10 -11.05
CA PRO A 93 -15.71 -9.32 -10.52
C PRO A 93 -14.85 -10.55 -10.83
N LEU A 94 -14.77 -11.46 -9.87
CA LEU A 94 -13.90 -12.64 -9.93
C LEU A 94 -14.36 -13.69 -10.94
N ASN A 95 -15.66 -13.74 -11.23
CA ASN A 95 -16.28 -14.79 -12.04
C ASN A 95 -15.74 -16.19 -11.65
N THR A 96 -15.08 -16.88 -12.58
CA THR A 96 -14.44 -18.19 -12.38
C THR A 96 -12.91 -18.11 -12.33
N ASP A 97 -12.35 -16.90 -12.33
CA ASP A 97 -10.92 -16.69 -12.48
C ASP A 97 -10.18 -16.97 -11.17
N LEU A 98 -9.10 -17.74 -11.28
CA LEU A 98 -8.20 -17.96 -10.15
C LEU A 98 -7.35 -16.71 -9.94
N LEU A 99 -7.57 -16.03 -8.81
CA LEU A 99 -6.65 -15.01 -8.32
C LEU A 99 -5.69 -15.59 -7.29
N LEU A 100 -4.42 -15.24 -7.45
CA LEU A 100 -3.38 -15.49 -6.48
C LEU A 100 -2.86 -14.16 -5.94
N GLY A 101 -2.55 -14.09 -4.64
CA GLY A 101 -1.93 -12.90 -4.10
C GLY A 101 -1.28 -13.08 -2.74
N ALA A 102 -0.52 -12.05 -2.37
CA ALA A 102 0.19 -11.97 -1.11
C ALA A 102 0.37 -10.51 -0.68
N ALA A 103 0.53 -10.28 0.61
CA ALA A 103 0.85 -8.98 1.20
C ALA A 103 2.15 -9.05 2.01
N LEU A 104 3.05 -8.11 1.75
CA LEU A 104 4.37 -8.01 2.35
C LEU A 104 4.46 -6.72 3.18
N ASP A 105 5.19 -6.78 4.30
CA ASP A 105 5.45 -5.63 5.16
C ASP A 105 6.89 -5.72 5.67
N GLU A 106 7.74 -4.82 5.19
CA GLU A 106 9.18 -4.91 5.31
C GLU A 106 9.80 -3.57 5.77
N PRO A 107 10.93 -3.59 6.51
CA PRO A 107 11.66 -2.37 6.80
C PRO A 107 12.35 -1.84 5.53
N ILE A 108 12.38 -0.51 5.34
CA ILE A 108 13.15 0.10 4.26
C ILE A 108 14.62 0.10 4.63
N THR A 109 15.42 -0.70 3.95
CA THR A 109 16.88 -0.75 4.11
C THR A 109 17.56 -0.70 2.75
N SER A 110 18.83 -0.26 2.69
CA SER A 110 19.59 -0.25 1.43
C SER A 110 19.70 -1.63 0.76
N GLN A 111 19.46 -2.70 1.52
CA GLN A 111 19.56 -4.09 1.07
C GLN A 111 18.21 -4.73 0.72
N SER A 112 17.08 -4.11 1.06
CA SER A 112 15.75 -4.70 0.82
C SER A 112 15.26 -4.51 -0.61
N PHE A 113 15.76 -3.50 -1.34
CA PHE A 113 15.34 -3.23 -2.72
C PHE A 113 15.94 -4.17 -3.78
N ASN A 114 17.01 -4.92 -3.46
CA ASN A 114 17.78 -5.72 -4.43
C ASN A 114 17.72 -7.24 -4.18
N ARG A 115 16.74 -7.74 -3.42
CA ARG A 115 16.65 -9.18 -3.12
C ARG A 115 15.47 -9.82 -3.84
N ASP A 116 15.77 -10.79 -4.70
CA ASP A 116 14.80 -11.77 -5.15
C ASP A 116 14.38 -12.62 -3.95
N ARG A 117 13.16 -12.39 -3.45
CA ARG A 117 12.54 -13.25 -2.44
C ARG A 117 11.39 -14.02 -3.05
N PRO A 118 11.30 -15.33 -2.80
CA PRO A 118 10.09 -16.08 -3.13
C PRO A 118 8.93 -15.49 -2.33
N VAL A 119 7.86 -15.11 -3.04
CA VAL A 119 6.60 -14.63 -2.46
C VAL A 119 5.66 -15.83 -2.38
N ASP A 120 5.15 -16.13 -1.20
CA ASP A 120 4.18 -17.21 -1.00
C ASP A 120 2.78 -16.74 -1.39
N LEU A 121 2.39 -17.07 -2.62
CA LEU A 121 1.12 -16.65 -3.21
C LEU A 121 0.00 -17.60 -2.80
N GLN A 122 -1.11 -17.05 -2.34
CA GLN A 122 -2.27 -17.83 -1.91
C GLN A 122 -3.49 -17.54 -2.80
N PRO A 123 -4.36 -18.53 -3.05
CA PRO A 123 -5.63 -18.31 -3.71
C PRO A 123 -6.50 -17.29 -2.97
N LEU A 124 -6.93 -16.24 -3.66
CA LEU A 124 -7.75 -15.16 -3.10
C LEU A 124 -9.23 -15.50 -3.25
N ARG A 125 -9.89 -15.85 -2.14
CA ARG A 125 -11.33 -16.20 -2.11
C ARG A 125 -12.27 -14.99 -2.14
N ALA A 126 -11.77 -13.80 -1.79
CA ALA A 126 -12.58 -12.58 -1.58
C ALA A 126 -12.20 -11.42 -2.52
N GLY A 127 -11.54 -11.74 -3.64
CA GLY A 127 -11.18 -10.76 -4.66
C GLY A 127 -10.18 -9.70 -4.21
N GLY A 128 -9.35 -10.03 -3.23
CA GLY A 128 -8.35 -9.11 -2.73
C GLY A 128 -7.49 -9.72 -1.64
N VAL A 129 -6.47 -8.96 -1.26
CA VAL A 129 -5.58 -9.26 -0.14
C VAL A 129 -5.93 -8.33 1.00
N TYR A 130 -6.17 -8.92 2.17
CA TYR A 130 -6.45 -8.19 3.41
C TYR A 130 -5.47 -8.67 4.46
N ARG A 131 -4.70 -7.75 5.05
CA ARG A 131 -3.72 -8.08 6.08
C ARG A 131 -3.74 -7.05 7.18
N ILE A 132 -3.77 -7.52 8.43
CA ILE A 132 -3.52 -6.67 9.59
C ILE A 132 -2.02 -6.80 9.92
N GLY A 133 -1.31 -5.68 9.87
CA GLY A 133 0.08 -5.53 10.27
C GLY A 133 0.19 -4.86 11.64
N ARG A 134 1.35 -5.02 12.29
CA ARG A 134 1.70 -4.30 13.53
C ARG A 134 2.95 -3.48 13.31
N ALA A 135 2.84 -2.18 13.55
CA ALA A 135 3.98 -1.28 13.52
C ALA A 135 4.98 -1.66 14.64
N PRO A 136 6.29 -1.58 14.37
CA PRO A 136 7.30 -1.85 15.39
C PRO A 136 7.25 -0.80 16.51
N PHE A 137 7.80 -1.13 17.68
CA PHE A 137 7.94 -0.22 18.81
C PHE A 137 9.09 0.79 18.65
N ARG A 138 9.42 1.16 17.41
CA ARG A 138 10.47 2.13 17.08
C ARG A 138 10.06 2.95 15.87
N VAL A 139 10.49 4.20 15.82
CA VAL A 139 10.29 5.08 14.67
C VAL A 139 11.08 4.58 13.45
N GLY A 140 10.60 4.91 12.26
CA GLY A 140 11.25 4.57 11.01
C GLY A 140 10.26 4.28 9.88
N ASP A 141 10.78 3.99 8.70
CA ASP A 141 9.94 3.76 7.54
C ASP A 141 9.80 2.28 7.22
N ARG A 142 8.61 1.91 6.75
CA ARG A 142 8.28 0.57 6.29
C ARG A 142 7.80 0.62 4.85
N TRP A 143 8.14 -0.41 4.09
CA TRP A 143 7.60 -0.67 2.77
C TRP A 143 6.54 -1.74 2.90
N VAL A 144 5.31 -1.39 2.55
CA VAL A 144 4.21 -2.35 2.49
C VAL A 144 3.83 -2.55 1.04
N SER A 145 3.58 -3.80 0.65
CA SER A 145 3.23 -4.10 -0.72
C SER A 145 2.24 -5.25 -0.82
N ALA A 146 1.51 -5.31 -1.93
CA ALA A 146 0.72 -6.48 -2.29
C ALA A 146 1.00 -6.87 -3.73
N VAL A 147 1.03 -8.18 -3.97
CA VAL A 147 1.16 -8.78 -5.29
C VAL A 147 -0.15 -9.50 -5.58
N ILE A 148 -0.74 -9.23 -6.75
CA ILE A 148 -1.93 -9.91 -7.24
C ILE A 148 -1.68 -10.38 -8.67
N ILE A 149 -1.96 -11.65 -8.93
CA ILE A 149 -1.70 -12.33 -10.20
C ILE A 149 -2.98 -13.05 -10.65
N ARG A 150 -3.29 -12.92 -11.94
CA ARG A 150 -4.26 -13.73 -12.69
C ARG A 150 -3.65 -14.14 -14.04
N GLU A 151 -4.40 -14.94 -14.80
CA GLU A 151 -4.01 -15.39 -16.14
C GLU A 151 -3.62 -14.24 -17.08
N THR A 152 -4.41 -13.15 -17.07
CA THR A 152 -4.22 -12.02 -18.00
C THR A 152 -3.17 -11.00 -17.55
N GLY A 153 -2.60 -11.15 -16.36
CA GLY A 153 -1.54 -10.26 -15.88
C GLY A 153 -1.37 -10.20 -14.37
N MET A 154 -0.47 -9.33 -13.94
CA MET A 154 -0.17 -9.09 -12.54
C MET A 154 -0.06 -7.61 -12.22
N VAL A 155 -0.26 -7.29 -10.95
CA VAL A 155 0.00 -5.98 -10.36
C VAL A 155 0.73 -6.13 -9.04
N VAL A 156 1.72 -5.27 -8.82
CA VAL A 156 2.37 -5.07 -7.53
C VAL A 156 2.12 -3.64 -7.10
N MET A 157 1.45 -3.47 -5.98
CA MET A 157 1.28 -2.18 -5.31
C MET A 157 2.29 -2.09 -4.19
N GLY A 158 2.97 -0.95 -4.08
CA GLY A 158 3.93 -0.67 -3.00
C GLY A 158 3.72 0.72 -2.43
N GLN A 159 3.89 0.87 -1.12
CA GLN A 159 3.77 2.15 -0.43
C GLN A 159 4.74 2.25 0.75
N ARG A 160 5.29 3.44 0.95
CA ARG A 160 6.01 3.80 2.16
C ARG A 160 5.04 4.20 3.28
N VAL A 161 5.19 3.55 4.42
CA VAL A 161 4.48 3.85 5.66
C VAL A 161 5.48 4.37 6.68
N ARG A 162 5.24 5.58 7.19
CA ARG A 162 6.10 6.18 8.22
C ARG A 162 5.60 5.80 9.61
N VAL A 163 6.46 5.17 10.41
CA VAL A 163 6.20 4.86 11.81
C VAL A 163 6.75 6.00 12.67
N THR A 164 5.86 6.66 13.40
CA THR A 164 6.19 7.84 14.21
C THR A 164 5.76 7.66 15.65
N ASP A 165 6.36 8.41 16.56
CA ASP A 165 6.01 8.46 17.99
C ASP A 165 4.67 9.17 18.25
N ARG A 166 4.30 10.11 17.37
CA ARG A 166 3.06 10.90 17.43
C ARG A 166 1.99 10.45 16.44
N GLY A 167 2.21 9.34 15.73
CA GLY A 167 1.34 8.88 14.66
C GLY A 167 0.00 8.41 15.19
N ALA A 168 -1.03 9.23 15.02
CA ALA A 168 -2.42 8.84 15.24
C ALA A 168 -3.14 8.38 13.94
N GLY A 169 -2.42 8.26 12.82
CA GLY A 169 -3.00 8.00 11.49
C GLY A 169 -3.67 6.63 11.39
N ASP A 170 -4.81 6.60 10.67
CA ASP A 170 -5.66 5.48 10.25
C ASP A 170 -5.37 4.15 10.93
N GLN A 171 -5.54 4.18 12.25
CA GLN A 171 -5.29 3.06 13.12
C GLN A 171 -6.39 2.04 12.84
N TYR A 172 -6.02 0.76 12.76
CA TYR A 172 -7.05 -0.26 12.65
C TYR A 172 -7.89 -0.26 13.93
N GLN A 173 -9.12 0.23 13.84
CA GLN A 173 -10.09 0.08 14.90
C GLN A 173 -10.75 -1.27 14.68
N SER A 174 -10.49 -2.22 15.58
CA SER A 174 -11.25 -3.47 15.60
C SER A 174 -12.74 -3.11 15.61
N LEU A 175 -13.52 -3.79 14.78
CA LEU A 175 -14.97 -3.72 14.88
C LEU A 175 -15.34 -3.92 16.35
N PRO A 176 -16.20 -3.07 16.95
CA PRO A 176 -16.67 -3.29 18.30
C PRO A 176 -17.24 -4.71 18.37
N ASP A 177 -16.95 -5.44 19.45
CA ASP A 177 -17.61 -6.72 19.68
C ASP A 177 -19.12 -6.45 19.79
N LEU A 178 -19.85 -6.72 18.70
CA LEU A 178 -21.29 -6.49 18.62
C LEU A 178 -22.07 -7.52 19.45
N GLY A 179 -21.39 -8.45 20.12
CA GLY A 179 -22.02 -9.61 20.72
C GLY A 179 -22.80 -10.43 19.68
N PRO A 180 -23.55 -11.45 20.10
CA PRO A 180 -24.40 -12.20 19.20
C PRO A 180 -25.53 -11.30 18.64
N VAL A 181 -25.40 -10.89 17.38
CA VAL A 181 -26.47 -10.23 16.64
C VAL A 181 -27.57 -11.27 16.41
N ARG A 182 -28.68 -11.20 17.17
CA ARG A 182 -29.84 -12.07 16.96
C ARG A 182 -30.52 -11.71 15.64
N SER A 183 -30.20 -12.44 14.58
CA SER A 183 -30.94 -12.37 13.33
C SER A 183 -32.37 -12.86 13.57
N ARG A 184 -33.34 -11.94 13.61
CA ARG A 184 -34.76 -12.30 13.68
C ARG A 184 -35.26 -12.48 12.25
N VAL A 185 -35.00 -13.65 11.67
CA VAL A 185 -35.69 -14.07 10.46
C VAL A 185 -37.16 -14.20 10.82
N VAL A 186 -38.00 -13.29 10.35
CA VAL A 186 -39.46 -13.40 10.46
C VAL A 186 -39.89 -14.38 9.36
N PRO A 187 -40.37 -15.59 9.67
CA PRO A 187 -40.88 -16.48 8.64
C PRO A 187 -42.12 -15.84 8.00
N PRO A 188 -42.32 -16.01 6.68
CA PRO A 188 -43.54 -15.53 6.03
C PRO A 188 -44.75 -16.20 6.70
N ARG A 189 -45.76 -15.37 7.02
CA ARG A 189 -47.01 -15.82 7.65
C ARG A 189 -47.69 -16.83 6.72
N PRO A 190 -48.01 -18.05 7.17
CA PRO A 190 -48.71 -19.02 6.32
C PRO A 190 -50.07 -18.44 5.90
N ALA A 191 -50.39 -18.58 4.61
CA ALA A 191 -51.68 -18.16 4.07
C ALA A 191 -52.80 -18.92 4.79
N GLN A 192 -53.81 -18.20 5.28
CA GLN A 192 -55.00 -18.82 5.84
C GLN A 192 -55.78 -19.50 4.72
N PRO A 193 -56.22 -20.76 4.89
CA PRO A 193 -57.13 -21.37 3.92
C PRO A 193 -58.48 -20.65 3.97
N ASN A 194 -58.91 -20.15 2.81
CA ASN A 194 -60.27 -19.62 2.63
C ASN A 194 -61.26 -20.77 2.84
N SER A 195 -62.22 -20.54 3.75
CA SER A 195 -63.37 -21.42 4.00
C SER A 195 -64.47 -21.20 2.98
#